data_AF-A0AAN7HU85-F1
#
_entry.id   AF-A0AAN7HU85-F1
#
_cell.length_a   1.000
_cell.length_b   1.000
_cell.length_c   1.000
_cell.angle_alpha   90.00
_cell.angle_beta   90.00
_cell.angle_gamma   90.00
#
_symmetry.space_group_name_H-M   'P 1'
#
loop_
_entity.id
_entity.type
_entity.pdbx_description
1 polymer ?
#
loop_
_entity_poly.entity_id
_entity_poly.type
_entity_poly.pdbx_seq_one_letter_code
_entity_poly.pdbx_strand_id
1 'polypeptide(L)'
;MADTSQSEVPEDVLAQECPSRAKVSGEGVGCFVPDPAYTFLFADPLPDLFCVICQDTKLVLHDHLSPESLEESVEDETPNPCLLVCGHVFCARCCIAWLRSESYSGRCPVCRFELRFKRCGHTINPIKLYPETVLFIAELKTGGSGVPDACTICTSIERLEAATLLCKPLARTYYKLKREFDEDGSDESRALMLKAKKVLDGVKEAMQPALRRC
;
A
#
# COMPACT_ATOMS: atom_id res chain seq x y z
N MET A 1 -59.64 -1.62 10.66
CA MET A 1 -58.76 -0.66 9.96
C MET A 1 -57.69 -0.21 10.94
N ALA A 2 -56.53 -0.85 10.87
CA ALA A 2 -55.25 -0.38 11.39
C ALA A 2 -54.22 -1.37 10.83
N ASP A 3 -53.79 -1.04 9.61
CA ASP A 3 -52.74 -1.70 8.87
C ASP A 3 -51.45 -0.98 9.24
N THR A 4 -50.46 -1.68 9.79
CA THR A 4 -49.10 -1.15 9.96
C THR A 4 -48.12 -2.31 9.87
N SER A 5 -47.94 -2.79 8.64
CA SER A 5 -46.66 -3.08 7.99
C SER A 5 -45.44 -3.26 8.91
N GLN A 6 -45.05 -4.52 9.04
CA GLN A 6 -43.72 -4.97 9.44
C GLN A 6 -42.69 -4.51 8.39
N SER A 7 -41.63 -3.81 8.80
CA SER A 7 -40.43 -3.64 7.95
C SER A 7 -39.36 -4.60 8.47
N GLU A 8 -39.31 -5.78 7.88
CA GLU A 8 -38.19 -6.70 8.04
C GLU A 8 -36.99 -6.12 7.27
N VAL A 9 -35.94 -5.78 7.99
CA VAL A 9 -34.63 -5.45 7.42
C VAL A 9 -33.98 -6.77 7.01
N PRO A 10 -33.58 -6.98 5.75
CA PRO A 10 -32.84 -8.19 5.39
C PRO A 10 -31.41 -8.07 5.91
N GLU A 11 -31.09 -8.78 6.98
CA GLU A 11 -29.73 -9.17 7.32
C GLU A 11 -29.28 -10.24 6.31
N ASP A 12 -28.82 -9.80 5.14
CA ASP A 12 -28.02 -10.67 4.26
C ASP A 12 -27.14 -9.84 3.32
N VAL A 13 -26.09 -9.24 3.88
CA VAL A 13 -24.90 -8.87 3.10
C VAL A 13 -23.89 -10.00 3.28
N LEU A 14 -24.25 -11.16 2.71
CA LEU A 14 -23.34 -12.24 2.42
C LEU A 14 -22.09 -11.66 1.76
N ALA A 15 -20.96 -11.86 2.42
CA ALA A 15 -19.65 -11.74 1.82
C ALA A 15 -19.67 -12.54 0.51
N GLN A 16 -19.79 -11.85 -0.62
CA GLN A 16 -19.53 -12.44 -1.92
C GLN A 16 -18.05 -12.78 -1.94
N GLU A 17 -17.77 -14.03 -1.62
CA GLU A 17 -16.49 -14.65 -1.87
C GLU A 17 -16.11 -14.37 -3.31
N CYS A 18 -14.93 -13.75 -3.47
CA CYS A 18 -14.31 -13.52 -4.76
C CYS A 18 -14.30 -14.86 -5.53
N PRO A 19 -14.69 -14.91 -6.82
CA PRO A 19 -14.60 -16.13 -7.63
C PRO A 19 -13.13 -16.44 -7.89
N SER A 20 -12.43 -16.89 -6.85
CA SER A 20 -11.03 -17.29 -6.80
C SER A 20 -10.81 -18.68 -7.42
N ARG A 21 -11.75 -19.13 -8.25
CA ARG A 21 -11.75 -20.47 -8.81
C ARG A 21 -12.26 -20.51 -10.25
N ALA A 22 -11.91 -19.50 -11.03
CA ALA A 22 -11.69 -19.77 -12.45
C ALA A 22 -10.60 -20.84 -12.52
N LYS A 23 -11.04 -22.09 -12.71
CA LYS A 23 -10.19 -23.14 -13.27
C LYS A 23 -9.46 -22.49 -14.44
N VAL A 24 -8.15 -22.66 -14.49
CA VAL A 24 -7.39 -22.47 -15.72
C VAL A 24 -7.87 -23.56 -16.69
N SER A 25 -9.05 -23.34 -17.26
CA SER A 25 -9.58 -24.02 -18.42
C SER A 25 -9.54 -22.97 -19.52
N GLY A 26 -8.96 -23.36 -20.65
CA GLY A 26 -8.65 -22.47 -21.78
C GLY A 26 -9.79 -21.52 -22.14
N GLU A 27 -9.39 -20.36 -22.64
CA GLU A 27 -10.25 -19.25 -23.09
C GLU A 27 -10.87 -18.44 -21.93
N GLY A 28 -10.04 -17.69 -21.20
CA GLY A 28 -10.49 -16.75 -20.17
C GLY A 28 -9.58 -15.53 -20.07
N VAL A 29 -10.13 -14.36 -20.37
CA VAL A 29 -9.47 -13.05 -20.38
C VAL A 29 -8.96 -12.70 -18.97
N GLY A 30 -7.73 -13.11 -18.66
CA GLY A 30 -7.17 -13.04 -17.32
C GLY A 30 -6.45 -11.73 -17.06
N CYS A 31 -7.16 -10.72 -16.56
CA CYS A 31 -6.54 -9.49 -16.04
C CYS A 31 -6.02 -9.64 -14.60
N PHE A 32 -6.08 -10.84 -14.01
CA PHE A 32 -5.57 -11.11 -12.67
C PHE A 32 -4.19 -11.78 -12.77
N VAL A 33 -3.18 -11.11 -12.22
CA VAL A 33 -1.77 -11.54 -12.29
C VAL A 33 -1.21 -11.56 -10.87
N PRO A 34 -1.29 -12.70 -10.16
CA PRO A 34 -0.86 -12.80 -8.77
C PRO A 34 0.67 -12.76 -8.60
N ASP A 35 1.40 -13.20 -9.63
CA ASP A 35 2.86 -13.16 -9.70
C ASP A 35 3.29 -12.40 -10.97
N PRO A 36 3.39 -11.06 -10.90
CA PRO A 36 3.78 -10.23 -12.04
C PRO A 36 5.18 -10.54 -12.54
N ALA A 37 6.13 -10.84 -11.65
CA ALA A 37 7.50 -11.14 -12.04
C ALA A 37 7.55 -12.41 -12.89
N TYR A 38 6.92 -13.49 -12.42
CA TYR A 38 6.85 -14.73 -13.18
C TYR A 38 6.09 -14.58 -14.48
N THR A 39 4.96 -13.87 -14.45
CA THR A 39 4.10 -13.69 -15.62
C THR A 39 4.78 -12.88 -16.71
N PHE A 40 5.45 -11.78 -16.38
CA PHE A 40 5.98 -10.86 -17.38
C PHE A 40 7.46 -11.07 -17.75
N LEU A 41 8.27 -11.68 -16.87
CA LEU A 41 9.70 -11.89 -17.14
C LEU A 41 10.07 -13.35 -17.43
N PHE A 42 9.34 -14.32 -16.85
CA PHE A 42 9.78 -15.71 -16.83
C PHE A 42 8.86 -16.69 -17.58
N ALA A 43 7.63 -16.29 -17.90
CA ALA A 43 6.71 -17.13 -18.66
C ALA A 43 7.17 -17.27 -20.11
N ASP A 44 7.33 -18.52 -20.58
CA ASP A 44 7.67 -18.85 -21.96
C ASP A 44 6.73 -19.96 -22.49
N PRO A 45 5.87 -19.68 -23.50
CA PRO A 45 5.67 -18.37 -24.10
C PRO A 45 4.96 -17.41 -23.14
N LEU A 46 5.20 -16.11 -23.30
CA LEU A 46 4.46 -15.07 -22.59
C LEU A 46 2.95 -15.22 -22.88
N PRO A 47 2.07 -15.23 -21.86
CA PRO A 47 0.64 -15.33 -22.07
C PRO A 47 0.12 -14.14 -22.87
N ASP A 48 -0.92 -14.38 -23.68
CA ASP A 48 -1.54 -13.32 -24.48
C ASP A 48 -2.49 -12.49 -23.60
N LEU A 49 -1.90 -11.55 -22.86
CA LEU A 49 -2.60 -10.69 -21.92
C LEU A 49 -2.97 -9.38 -22.59
N PHE A 50 -4.26 -9.04 -22.62
CA PHE A 50 -4.76 -7.76 -23.11
C PHE A 50 -5.40 -6.95 -21.98
N CYS A 51 -5.29 -5.64 -22.08
CA CYS A 51 -5.97 -4.72 -21.16
C CYS A 51 -7.48 -4.89 -21.29
N VAL A 52 -8.16 -5.30 -20.23
CA VAL A 52 -9.62 -5.52 -20.26
C VAL A 52 -10.45 -4.24 -20.34
N ILE A 53 -9.84 -3.06 -20.13
CA ILE A 53 -10.54 -1.78 -20.27
C ILE A 53 -10.68 -1.41 -21.75
N CYS A 54 -9.60 -1.45 -22.53
CA CYS A 54 -9.64 -1.10 -23.96
C CYS A 54 -9.80 -2.32 -24.89
N GLN A 55 -9.49 -3.51 -24.41
CA GLN A 55 -9.49 -4.78 -25.16
C GLN A 55 -8.56 -4.81 -26.38
N ASP A 56 -7.65 -3.84 -26.48
CA ASP A 56 -6.81 -3.62 -27.66
C ASP A 56 -5.31 -3.70 -27.31
N THR A 57 -4.92 -3.09 -26.20
CA THR A 57 -3.51 -3.03 -25.80
C THR A 57 -3.04 -4.36 -25.20
N LYS A 58 -2.08 -5.02 -25.86
CA LYS A 58 -1.34 -6.15 -25.30
C LYS A 58 -0.44 -5.68 -24.15
N LEU A 59 -0.49 -6.38 -23.03
CA LEU A 59 0.25 -6.07 -21.82
C LEU A 59 1.65 -6.70 -21.88
N VAL A 60 2.65 -5.89 -22.21
CA VAL A 60 4.07 -6.28 -22.23
C VAL A 60 4.89 -5.23 -21.51
N LEU A 61 6.02 -5.63 -20.91
CA LEU A 61 6.92 -4.70 -20.25
C LEU A 61 7.85 -4.04 -21.27
N HIS A 62 7.97 -2.72 -21.19
CA HIS A 62 8.88 -1.87 -21.95
C HIS A 62 9.87 -1.19 -21.01
N ASP A 63 11.12 -1.08 -21.43
CA ASP A 63 12.19 -0.43 -20.68
C ASP A 63 11.93 1.07 -20.51
N HIS A 64 11.92 1.53 -19.26
CA HIS A 64 11.76 2.95 -18.93
C HIS A 64 13.01 3.80 -19.26
N LEU A 65 14.14 3.13 -19.51
CA LEU A 65 15.42 3.75 -19.85
C LEU A 65 15.68 3.76 -21.36
N SER A 66 14.70 3.36 -22.17
CA SER A 66 14.84 3.46 -23.62
C SER A 66 14.94 4.94 -24.05
N PRO A 67 15.78 5.27 -25.05
CA PRO A 67 15.92 6.65 -25.54
C PRO A 67 14.58 7.29 -25.92
N GLU A 68 13.66 6.49 -26.45
CA GLU A 68 12.29 6.87 -26.84
C GLU A 68 11.45 7.32 -25.63
N SER A 69 11.66 6.71 -24.46
CA SER A 69 10.93 7.05 -23.22
C SER A 69 11.43 8.32 -22.54
N LEU A 70 12.62 8.82 -22.89
CA LEU A 70 13.22 10.03 -22.34
C LEU A 70 12.82 11.30 -23.12
N GLU A 71 12.38 11.14 -24.37
CA GLU A 71 11.91 12.24 -25.23
C GLU A 71 10.40 12.52 -25.02
N GLU A 72 9.62 11.55 -24.55
CA GLU A 72 8.22 11.74 -24.16
C GLU A 72 8.08 12.21 -22.71
N SER A 73 8.21 13.52 -22.50
CA SER A 73 7.92 14.19 -21.23
C SER A 73 6.42 14.26 -20.88
N VAL A 74 5.64 13.23 -21.22
CA VAL A 74 4.20 13.15 -20.92
C VAL A 74 3.99 11.92 -20.05
N GLU A 75 3.90 12.12 -18.73
CA GLU A 75 3.82 11.09 -17.69
C GLU A 75 2.64 10.09 -17.82
N ASP A 76 1.79 10.24 -18.85
CA ASP A 76 0.48 9.60 -19.01
C ASP A 76 0.34 8.63 -20.22
N GLU A 77 1.32 8.55 -21.12
CA GLU A 77 1.20 7.76 -22.38
C GLU A 77 2.02 6.45 -22.38
N THR A 78 2.76 6.13 -21.31
CA THR A 78 3.58 4.90 -21.29
C THR A 78 2.72 3.65 -21.52
N PRO A 79 3.04 2.78 -22.50
CA PRO A 79 2.26 1.57 -22.81
C PRO A 79 2.34 0.50 -21.71
N ASN A 80 3.23 0.70 -20.72
CA ASN A 80 3.48 -0.26 -19.67
C ASN A 80 2.23 -0.62 -18.88
N PRO A 81 2.08 -1.90 -18.51
CA PRO A 81 1.05 -2.34 -17.59
C PRO A 81 1.20 -1.64 -16.25
N CYS A 82 0.08 -1.48 -15.56
CA CYS A 82 0.05 -1.16 -14.15
C CYS A 82 -0.74 -2.23 -13.40
N LEU A 83 -0.35 -2.44 -12.16
CA LEU A 83 -0.90 -3.40 -11.23
C LEU A 83 -1.62 -2.69 -10.10
N LEU A 84 -2.85 -3.07 -9.83
CA LEU A 84 -3.58 -2.64 -8.65
C LEU A 84 -3.27 -3.56 -7.46
N VAL A 85 -3.40 -3.05 -6.24
CA VAL A 85 -3.20 -3.84 -5.01
C VAL A 85 -4.17 -5.02 -4.83
N CYS A 86 -5.24 -5.06 -5.62
CA CYS A 86 -6.14 -6.21 -5.68
C CYS A 86 -5.66 -7.34 -6.62
N GLY A 87 -4.52 -7.15 -7.30
CA GLY A 87 -3.90 -8.11 -8.22
C GLY A 87 -4.34 -7.99 -9.69
N HIS A 88 -5.17 -7.00 -10.03
CA HIS A 88 -5.59 -6.79 -11.42
C HIS A 88 -4.63 -5.87 -12.19
N VAL A 89 -4.33 -6.24 -13.43
CA VAL A 89 -3.46 -5.52 -14.36
C VAL A 89 -4.22 -4.91 -15.53
N PHE A 90 -3.75 -3.74 -15.98
CA PHE A 90 -4.30 -2.97 -17.09
C PHE A 90 -3.16 -2.21 -17.76
N CYS A 91 -3.33 -1.66 -18.97
CA CYS A 91 -2.38 -0.67 -19.46
C CYS A 91 -2.50 0.62 -18.62
N ALA A 92 -1.38 1.28 -18.35
CA ALA A 92 -1.32 2.41 -17.42
C ALA A 92 -2.30 3.52 -17.80
N ARG A 93 -2.36 3.90 -19.08
CA ARG A 93 -3.25 4.94 -19.60
C ARG A 93 -4.72 4.67 -19.24
N CYS A 94 -5.22 3.48 -19.54
CA CYS A 94 -6.61 3.13 -19.26
C CYS A 94 -6.91 3.08 -17.76
N CYS A 95 -5.98 2.56 -16.95
CA CYS A 95 -6.17 2.50 -15.51
C CYS A 95 -6.22 3.89 -14.89
N ILE A 96 -5.29 4.77 -15.25
CA ILE A 96 -5.23 6.14 -14.73
C ILE A 96 -6.49 6.92 -15.14
N ALA A 97 -6.88 6.85 -16.41
CA ALA A 97 -8.11 7.47 -16.91
C ALA A 97 -9.35 6.97 -16.14
N TRP A 98 -9.45 5.66 -15.91
CA TRP A 98 -10.54 5.07 -15.12
C TRP A 98 -10.57 5.62 -13.69
N LEU A 99 -9.43 5.65 -13.01
CA LEU A 99 -9.36 6.09 -11.61
C LEU A 99 -9.59 7.59 -11.43
N ARG A 100 -9.34 8.39 -12.47
CA ARG A 100 -9.64 9.83 -12.49
C ARG A 100 -11.11 10.13 -12.84
N SER A 101 -11.86 9.18 -13.39
CA SER A 101 -13.27 9.39 -13.74
C SER A 101 -14.13 9.60 -12.50
N GLU A 102 -15.05 10.58 -12.52
CA GLU A 102 -15.93 10.88 -11.39
C GLU A 102 -16.82 9.68 -11.01
N SER A 103 -17.33 8.95 -12.00
CA SER A 103 -18.28 7.85 -11.82
C SER A 103 -17.67 6.60 -11.19
N TYR A 104 -16.34 6.39 -11.31
CA TYR A 104 -15.67 5.17 -10.85
C TYR A 104 -14.43 5.45 -9.99
N SER A 105 -14.33 6.69 -9.48
CA SER A 105 -13.16 7.21 -8.76
C SER A 105 -12.69 6.26 -7.66
N GLY A 106 -11.44 5.79 -7.80
CA GLY A 106 -10.77 4.99 -6.77
C GLY A 106 -11.25 3.55 -6.60
N ARG A 107 -11.89 2.92 -7.60
CA ARG A 107 -12.23 1.48 -7.54
C ARG A 107 -11.66 0.70 -8.72
N CYS A 108 -11.23 -0.53 -8.44
CA CYS A 108 -10.79 -1.48 -9.48
C CYS A 108 -11.91 -1.67 -10.53
N PRO A 109 -11.62 -1.60 -11.85
CA PRO A 109 -12.62 -1.84 -12.91
C PRO A 109 -13.26 -3.22 -12.86
N VAL A 110 -12.54 -4.22 -12.34
CA VAL A 110 -12.92 -5.63 -12.39
C VAL A 110 -13.59 -6.06 -11.08
N CYS A 111 -12.83 -6.07 -9.97
CA CYS A 111 -13.33 -6.55 -8.68
C CYS A 111 -13.94 -5.47 -7.79
N ARG A 112 -13.96 -4.20 -8.24
CA ARG A 112 -14.49 -3.05 -7.50
C ARG A 112 -13.84 -2.77 -6.14
N PHE A 113 -12.72 -3.43 -5.84
CA PHE A 113 -11.89 -3.15 -4.66
C PHE A 113 -11.60 -1.65 -4.56
N GLU A 114 -11.81 -1.09 -3.37
CA GLU A 114 -11.60 0.32 -3.09
C GLU A 114 -10.11 0.61 -2.88
N LEU A 115 -9.55 1.44 -3.75
CA LEU A 115 -8.15 1.84 -3.75
C LEU A 115 -7.95 3.02 -2.80
N ARG A 116 -8.33 2.84 -1.53
CA ARG A 116 -8.11 3.81 -0.46
C ARG A 116 -7.60 3.12 0.79
N PHE A 117 -6.70 3.80 1.48
CA PHE A 117 -6.25 3.39 2.80
C PHE A 117 -7.40 3.55 3.82
N LYS A 118 -7.78 2.48 4.51
CA LYS A 118 -8.96 2.46 5.40
C LYS A 118 -8.91 3.54 6.49
N ARG A 119 -7.73 3.81 7.04
CA ARG A 119 -7.56 4.70 8.19
C ARG A 119 -7.35 6.16 7.78
N CYS A 120 -6.63 6.43 6.70
CA CYS A 120 -6.33 7.81 6.27
C CYS A 120 -7.11 8.29 5.03
N GLY A 121 -7.88 7.43 4.36
CA GLY A 121 -8.71 7.78 3.19
C GLY A 121 -7.97 8.15 1.91
N HIS A 122 -6.65 8.35 1.98
CA HIS A 122 -5.78 8.60 0.83
C HIS A 122 -5.89 7.49 -0.22
N THR A 123 -5.81 7.89 -1.50
CA THR A 123 -5.86 6.96 -2.64
C THR A 123 -4.60 6.10 -2.68
N ILE A 124 -4.78 4.83 -3.03
CA ILE A 124 -3.72 3.89 -3.34
C ILE A 124 -3.44 3.97 -4.84
N ASN A 125 -2.23 4.39 -5.20
CA ASN A 125 -1.86 4.53 -6.61
C ASN A 125 -1.60 3.17 -7.25
N PRO A 126 -1.94 2.98 -8.53
CA PRO A 126 -1.48 1.84 -9.31
C PRO A 126 0.05 1.76 -9.34
N ILE A 127 0.58 0.53 -9.31
CA ILE A 127 2.00 0.26 -9.44
C ILE A 127 2.30 0.11 -10.94
N LYS A 128 3.00 1.07 -11.54
CA LYS A 128 3.49 0.92 -12.93
C LYS A 128 4.54 -0.19 -12.97
N LEU A 129 4.40 -1.12 -13.92
CA LEU A 129 5.31 -2.25 -14.08
C LEU A 129 6.39 -1.90 -15.10
N TYR A 130 7.64 -2.16 -14.73
CA TYR A 130 8.80 -2.06 -15.59
C TYR A 130 9.66 -3.30 -15.43
N PRO A 131 10.48 -3.70 -16.43
CA PRO A 131 11.37 -4.85 -16.31
C PRO A 131 12.26 -4.81 -15.06
N GLU A 132 12.70 -3.61 -14.67
CA GLU A 132 13.62 -3.39 -13.56
C GLU A 132 12.91 -3.38 -12.19
N THR A 133 11.61 -3.06 -12.15
CA THR A 133 10.87 -2.90 -10.89
C THR A 133 9.96 -4.09 -10.58
N VAL A 134 9.54 -4.85 -11.58
CA VAL A 134 8.56 -5.94 -11.43
C VAL A 134 9.05 -7.05 -10.47
N LEU A 135 10.37 -7.26 -10.37
CA LEU A 135 10.98 -8.23 -9.45
C LEU A 135 10.83 -7.85 -7.97
N PHE A 136 10.62 -6.57 -7.66
CA PHE A 136 10.52 -6.06 -6.29
C PHE A 136 9.06 -5.93 -5.81
N ILE A 137 8.10 -6.35 -6.63
CA ILE A 137 6.69 -6.32 -6.26
C ILE A 137 6.43 -7.44 -5.28
N ALA A 138 5.97 -7.08 -4.08
CA ALA A 138 5.56 -8.05 -3.08
C ALA A 138 4.42 -8.93 -3.62
N GLU A 139 4.42 -10.20 -3.22
CA GLU A 139 3.32 -11.12 -3.55
C GLU A 139 1.97 -10.49 -3.19
N LEU A 140 1.13 -10.31 -4.20
CA LEU A 140 -0.21 -9.78 -4.00
C LEU A 140 -1.13 -10.92 -3.61
N LYS A 141 -1.67 -10.83 -2.39
CA LYS A 141 -2.76 -11.71 -2.00
C LYS A 141 -4.06 -11.22 -2.64
N THR A 142 -4.91 -12.18 -3.00
CA THR A 142 -6.23 -11.89 -3.56
C THR A 142 -7.05 -10.97 -2.65
N GLY A 143 -7.81 -10.07 -3.27
CA GLY A 143 -8.72 -9.16 -2.56
C GLY A 143 -8.04 -8.05 -1.76
N GLY A 144 -6.77 -7.72 -2.05
CA GLY A 144 -6.05 -6.63 -1.36
C GLY A 144 -5.68 -6.96 0.08
N SER A 145 -5.67 -8.24 0.45
CA SER A 145 -5.22 -8.65 1.77
C SER A 145 -3.71 -8.36 1.93
N GLY A 146 -3.34 -7.59 2.95
CA GLY A 146 -1.96 -7.11 3.14
C GLY A 146 -1.72 -5.65 2.76
N VAL A 147 -2.72 -4.95 2.21
CA VAL A 147 -2.68 -3.49 2.12
C VAL A 147 -2.67 -2.90 3.53
N PRO A 148 -1.67 -2.07 3.89
CA PRO A 148 -1.67 -1.38 5.19
C PRO A 148 -2.91 -0.51 5.38
N ASP A 149 -3.35 -0.30 6.62
CA ASP A 149 -4.54 0.54 6.87
C ASP A 149 -4.27 2.03 6.62
N ALA A 150 -3.01 2.47 6.60
CA ALA A 150 -2.61 3.86 6.33
C ALA A 150 -1.44 3.94 5.35
N CYS A 151 -1.35 5.05 4.62
CA CYS A 151 -0.20 5.31 3.76
C CYS A 151 1.08 5.51 4.57
N THR A 152 2.23 5.40 3.91
CA THR A 152 3.56 5.57 4.52
C THR A 152 3.75 6.97 5.12
N ILE A 153 3.17 8.00 4.49
CA ILE A 153 3.24 9.38 4.95
C ILE A 153 2.47 9.55 6.27
N CYS A 154 1.18 9.17 6.31
CA CYS A 154 0.38 9.26 7.53
C CYS A 154 0.95 8.42 8.66
N THR A 155 1.42 7.21 8.34
CA THR A 155 2.09 6.36 9.32
C THR A 155 3.35 7.03 9.88
N SER A 156 4.11 7.74 9.05
CA SER A 156 5.31 8.48 9.50
C SER A 156 4.96 9.68 10.38
N ILE A 157 3.89 10.42 10.03
CA ILE A 157 3.39 11.55 10.83
C ILE A 157 2.97 11.05 12.21
N GLU A 158 2.12 10.03 12.29
CA GLU A 158 1.66 9.46 13.55
C GLU A 158 2.82 8.92 14.41
N ARG A 159 3.81 8.27 13.77
CA ARG A 159 5.02 7.81 14.46
C ARG A 159 5.81 8.98 15.03
N LEU A 160 5.94 10.08 14.30
CA LEU A 160 6.63 11.28 14.75
C LEU A 160 5.87 11.97 15.90
N GLU A 161 4.54 12.03 15.82
CA GLU A 161 3.69 12.57 16.88
C GLU A 161 3.80 11.73 18.16
N ALA A 162 3.68 10.41 18.05
CA ALA A 162 3.86 9.50 19.17
C ALA A 162 5.27 9.62 19.78
N ALA A 163 6.31 9.68 18.93
CA ALA A 163 7.68 9.86 19.40
C ALA A 163 7.84 11.20 20.14
N THR A 164 7.21 12.26 19.62
CA THR A 164 7.24 13.59 20.24
C THR A 164 6.53 13.59 21.59
N LEU A 165 5.34 12.98 21.68
CA LEU A 165 4.58 12.92 22.94
C LEU A 165 5.28 12.09 24.00
N LEU A 166 5.87 10.96 23.63
CA LEU A 166 6.47 10.01 24.57
C LEU A 166 7.92 10.34 24.90
N CYS A 167 8.76 10.62 23.90
CA CYS A 167 10.20 10.79 24.10
C CYS A 167 10.58 12.19 24.55
N LYS A 168 9.85 13.25 24.15
CA LYS A 168 10.22 14.64 24.47
C LYS A 168 10.21 14.94 25.98
N PRO A 169 9.19 14.53 26.77
CA PRO A 169 9.22 14.72 28.22
C PRO A 169 10.36 13.95 28.89
N LEU A 170 10.58 12.69 28.47
CA LEU A 170 11.64 11.84 29.02
C LEU A 170 13.04 12.38 28.70
N ALA A 171 13.24 12.87 27.47
CA ALA A 171 14.47 13.53 27.07
C ALA A 171 14.72 14.80 27.88
N ARG A 172 13.69 15.63 28.15
CA ARG A 172 13.81 16.80 29.03
C ARG A 172 14.26 16.41 30.43
N THR A 173 13.68 15.36 31.00
CA THR A 173 14.08 14.84 32.32
C THR A 173 15.52 14.36 32.31
N TYR A 174 15.91 13.56 31.30
CA TYR A 174 17.28 13.09 31.15
C TYR A 174 18.29 14.26 31.05
N TYR A 175 18.01 15.25 30.20
CA TYR A 175 18.92 16.40 30.03
C TYR A 175 18.94 17.32 31.26
N LYS A 176 17.85 17.40 32.03
CA LYS A 176 17.86 18.10 33.32
C LYS A 176 18.81 17.41 34.30
N LEU A 177 18.65 16.10 34.50
CA LEU A 177 19.50 15.31 35.40
C LEU A 177 20.96 15.25 34.93
N LYS A 178 21.19 15.26 33.61
CA LYS A 178 22.53 15.35 33.05
C LYS A 178 23.23 16.65 33.46
N ARG A 179 22.54 17.80 33.40
CA ARG A 179 23.10 19.07 33.87
C ARG A 179 23.40 19.06 35.37
N GLU A 180 22.50 18.51 36.18
CA GLU A 180 22.71 18.38 37.62
C GLU A 180 23.96 17.53 37.93
N PHE A 181 24.15 16.42 37.22
CA PHE A 181 25.37 15.61 37.32
C PHE A 181 26.62 16.33 36.80
N ASP A 182 26.52 17.06 35.68
CA ASP A 182 27.65 17.84 35.14
C ASP A 182 28.07 18.98 36.11
N GLU A 183 27.16 19.46 36.97
CA GLU A 183 27.42 20.49 37.99
C GLU A 183 28.01 19.92 39.29
N ASP A 184 27.46 18.82 39.82
CA ASP A 184 27.83 18.29 41.15
C ASP A 184 28.80 17.09 41.12
N GLY A 185 28.90 16.39 39.99
CA GLY A 185 29.69 15.17 39.83
C GLY A 185 29.29 14.00 40.75
N SER A 186 28.12 14.06 41.39
CA SER A 186 27.75 13.14 42.47
C SER A 186 27.29 11.78 41.93
N ASP A 187 27.58 10.72 42.68
CA ASP A 187 27.12 9.36 42.34
C ASP A 187 25.58 9.25 42.38
N GLU A 188 24.92 10.06 43.21
CA GLU A 188 23.46 10.13 43.27
C GLU A 188 22.87 10.73 41.98
N SER A 189 23.35 11.89 41.55
CA SER A 189 22.95 12.54 40.30
C SER A 189 23.26 11.65 39.09
N ARG A 190 24.39 10.93 39.11
CA ARG A 190 24.74 9.92 38.11
C ARG A 190 23.71 8.78 38.06
N ALA A 191 23.32 8.24 39.22
CA ALA A 191 22.34 7.14 39.29
C ALA A 191 20.96 7.56 38.77
N LEU A 192 20.51 8.78 39.12
CA LEU A 192 19.26 9.36 38.63
C LEU A 192 19.30 9.57 37.11
N MET A 193 20.38 10.14 36.58
CA MET A 193 20.58 10.33 35.13
C MET A 193 20.52 9.00 34.37
N LEU A 194 21.24 7.96 34.85
CA LEU A 194 21.24 6.64 34.22
C LEU A 194 19.88 5.97 34.27
N LYS A 195 19.13 6.14 35.37
CA LYS A 195 17.74 5.67 35.47
C LYS A 195 16.84 6.33 34.43
N ALA A 196 16.93 7.65 34.25
CA ALA A 196 16.17 8.36 33.24
C ALA A 196 16.56 7.95 31.80
N LYS A 197 17.85 7.75 31.54
CA LYS A 197 18.35 7.23 30.26
C LYS A 197 17.77 5.84 29.95
N LYS A 198 17.78 4.93 30.91
CA LYS A 198 17.22 3.58 30.76
C LYS A 198 15.73 3.62 30.40
N VAL A 199 14.96 4.51 31.03
CA VAL A 199 13.54 4.70 30.70
C VAL A 199 13.37 5.23 29.27
N LEU A 200 14.13 6.25 28.87
CA LEU A 200 14.06 6.81 27.52
C LEU A 200 14.43 5.78 26.46
N ASP A 201 15.51 5.03 26.67
CA ASP A 201 15.97 4.01 25.72
C ASP A 201 14.97 2.85 25.63
N GLY A 202 14.38 2.42 26.75
CA GLY A 202 13.31 1.40 26.75
C GLY A 202 12.06 1.84 25.98
N VAL A 203 11.65 3.11 26.07
CA VAL A 203 10.53 3.64 25.27
C VAL A 203 10.88 3.69 23.78
N LYS A 204 12.10 4.10 23.43
CA LYS A 204 12.56 4.08 22.03
C LYS A 204 12.56 2.67 21.45
N GLU A 205 13.05 1.69 22.19
CA GLU A 205 13.06 0.28 21.78
C GLU A 205 11.65 -0.27 21.60
N ALA A 206 10.72 0.03 22.52
CA ALA A 206 9.31 -0.36 22.40
C ALA A 206 8.62 0.21 21.14
N MET A 207 9.12 1.33 20.59
CA MET A 207 8.62 1.92 19.35
C MET A 207 9.21 1.26 18.08
N GLN A 208 10.28 0.47 18.17
CA GLN A 208 10.95 -0.14 17.00
C GLN A 208 10.20 -1.29 16.31
N PRO A 209 9.47 -2.19 17.00
CA PRO A 209 8.65 -3.22 16.34
C PRO A 209 7.55 -2.62 15.48
N ALA A 210 7.10 -1.40 15.81
CA ALA A 210 6.15 -0.63 15.02
C ALA A 210 6.77 0.01 13.77
N LEU A 211 8.09 -0.07 13.56
CA LEU A 211 8.85 0.52 12.43
C LEU A 211 9.29 -0.49 11.36
N ARG A 212 9.32 -1.80 11.66
CA ARG A 212 9.84 -2.85 10.75
C ARG A 212 8.79 -3.59 9.91
N ARG A 213 7.52 -3.20 9.98
CA ARG A 213 6.43 -3.74 9.13
C ARG A 213 5.97 -2.68 8.12
N CYS A 214 6.90 -2.18 7.32
CA CYS A 214 6.62 -1.43 6.11
C CYS A 214 7.31 -2.15 4.96
#